data_AF-A0A7S2GS78-F1
#
_entry.id   AF-A0A7S2GS78-F1
#
_cell.length_a   1.000
_cell.length_b   1.000
_cell.length_c   1.000
_cell.angle_alpha   90.00
_cell.angle_beta   90.00
_cell.angle_gamma   90.00
#
_symmetry.space_group_name_H-M   'P 1'
#
loop_
_entity.id
_entity.type
_entity.pdbx_description
1 polymer ?
#
loop_
_entity_poly.entity_id
_entity_poly.type
_entity_poly.pdbx_seq_one_letter_code
_entity_poly.pdbx_strand_id
1 'polypeptide(L)'
;APAPAEAAEAEAPAAEAEQARGYELVAYGSGHEVSAFFKSDDHPEGHRYVKVKDRADGFPLIGQSAGWMPATVLESFDPAGFVEADQRTWIRVQFSGTFRDTQHGHCEGVEMMVHPGLVR
;
A
#
# COMPACT_ATOMS: atom_id res chain seq x y z
N ALA A 1 -60.04 2.85 -25.11
CA ALA A 1 -58.96 2.00 -24.58
C ALA A 1 -57.74 2.88 -24.36
N PRO A 2 -57.21 3.04 -23.14
CA PRO A 2 -55.95 3.74 -22.93
C PRO A 2 -54.77 2.82 -23.26
N ALA A 3 -53.75 3.38 -23.92
CA ALA A 3 -52.49 2.71 -24.26
C ALA A 3 -51.59 2.56 -23.01
N PRO A 4 -50.73 1.52 -22.94
CA PRO A 4 -49.85 1.30 -21.80
C PRO A 4 -48.64 2.25 -21.82
N ALA A 5 -48.23 2.67 -20.62
CA ALA A 5 -47.05 3.47 -20.36
C ALA A 5 -45.78 2.61 -20.51
N GLU A 6 -44.87 3.00 -21.41
CA GLU A 6 -43.50 2.50 -21.46
C GLU A 6 -42.71 3.03 -20.25
N ALA A 7 -42.26 2.11 -19.41
CA ALA A 7 -41.31 2.39 -18.34
C ALA A 7 -39.90 2.44 -18.94
N ALA A 8 -39.28 3.61 -18.92
CA ALA A 8 -37.88 3.78 -19.28
C ALA A 8 -36.99 3.23 -18.15
N GLU A 9 -36.22 2.19 -18.47
CA GLU A 9 -35.09 1.70 -17.66
C GLU A 9 -34.06 2.82 -17.49
N ALA A 10 -33.79 3.19 -16.24
CA ALA A 10 -32.72 4.11 -15.91
C ALA A 10 -31.39 3.36 -15.95
N GLU A 11 -30.61 3.58 -17.00
CA GLU A 11 -29.22 3.16 -17.13
C GLU A 11 -28.40 3.80 -16.00
N ALA A 12 -27.81 2.98 -15.13
CA ALA A 12 -26.91 3.44 -14.08
C ALA A 12 -25.66 4.05 -14.71
N PRO A 13 -25.16 5.21 -14.22
CA PRO A 13 -23.96 5.81 -14.78
C PRO A 13 -22.77 4.89 -14.53
N ALA A 14 -22.10 4.50 -15.61
CA ALA A 14 -20.78 3.90 -15.56
C ALA A 14 -19.87 4.83 -14.75
N ALA A 15 -19.29 4.30 -13.67
CA ALA A 15 -18.28 4.99 -12.90
C ALA A 15 -17.10 5.27 -13.85
N GLU A 16 -17.04 6.51 -14.36
CA GLU A 16 -15.90 7.00 -15.10
C GLU A 16 -14.68 6.83 -14.20
N ALA A 17 -13.77 5.95 -14.64
CA ALA A 17 -12.47 5.78 -14.02
C ALA A 17 -11.76 7.14 -14.09
N GLU A 18 -11.80 7.86 -12.96
CA GLU A 18 -11.03 9.06 -12.72
C GLU A 18 -9.57 8.70 -13.01
N GLN A 19 -9.06 9.11 -14.17
CA GLN A 19 -7.67 8.91 -14.56
C GLN A 19 -6.79 9.63 -13.53
N ALA A 20 -6.34 8.88 -12.54
CA ALA A 20 -5.46 9.35 -11.50
C ALA A 20 -4.22 9.99 -12.13
N ARG A 21 -3.99 11.25 -11.76
CA ARG A 21 -2.92 12.09 -12.28
C ARG A 21 -1.53 11.46 -12.05
N GLY A 22 -0.86 11.10 -13.14
CA GLY A 22 0.58 11.34 -13.31
C GLY A 22 1.59 10.30 -12.79
N TYR A 23 1.16 9.13 -12.30
CA TYR A 23 2.07 8.03 -11.99
C TYR A 23 1.83 6.83 -12.92
N GLU A 24 2.91 6.28 -13.50
CA GLU A 24 2.84 5.11 -14.36
C GLU A 24 2.65 3.86 -13.50
N LEU A 25 1.51 3.18 -13.65
CA LEU A 25 1.23 1.95 -12.92
C LEU A 25 1.99 0.79 -13.58
N VAL A 26 2.93 0.21 -12.84
CA VAL A 26 3.73 -0.95 -13.27
C VAL A 26 3.22 -2.22 -12.61
N ALA A 27 3.16 -3.32 -13.35
CA ALA A 27 2.84 -4.62 -12.80
C ALA A 27 4.05 -5.21 -12.05
N TYR A 28 3.80 -5.81 -10.89
CA TYR A 28 4.86 -6.43 -10.08
C TYR A 28 4.54 -7.90 -9.82
N GLY A 29 5.55 -8.77 -9.91
CA GLY A 29 5.43 -10.17 -9.50
C GLY A 29 5.70 -10.34 -8.01
N SER A 30 5.08 -11.34 -7.39
CA SER A 30 5.48 -11.80 -6.06
C SER A 30 6.96 -12.16 -6.04
N GLY A 31 7.66 -11.74 -4.98
CA GLY A 31 9.11 -11.90 -4.81
C GLY A 31 9.96 -10.82 -5.48
N HIS A 32 9.38 -9.87 -6.23
CA HIS A 32 10.16 -8.77 -6.81
C HIS A 32 10.72 -7.87 -5.70
N GLU A 33 12.02 -7.57 -5.80
CA GLU A 33 12.68 -6.55 -4.99
C GLU A 33 12.35 -5.17 -5.55
N VAL A 34 11.85 -4.28 -4.69
CA VAL A 34 11.43 -2.91 -5.03
C VAL A 34 11.93 -1.92 -4.00
N SER A 35 11.88 -0.63 -4.32
CA SER A 35 11.99 0.44 -3.33
C SER A 35 10.61 1.03 -3.08
N ALA A 36 10.11 0.91 -1.86
CA ALA A 36 8.81 1.43 -1.47
C ALA A 36 8.97 2.58 -0.46
N PHE A 37 8.00 3.50 -0.42
CA PHE A 37 7.97 4.55 0.60
C PHE A 37 7.35 4.01 1.89
N PHE A 38 8.19 3.87 2.92
CA PHE A 38 7.75 3.50 4.25
C PHE A 38 7.22 4.72 5.00
N LYS A 39 6.16 4.53 5.80
CA LYS A 39 5.66 5.51 6.76
C LYS A 39 5.04 4.77 7.95
N SER A 40 5.56 5.02 9.14
CA SER A 40 5.23 4.29 10.37
C SER A 40 3.75 4.29 10.71
N ASP A 41 3.02 5.34 10.32
CA ASP A 41 1.60 5.52 10.65
C ASP A 41 0.65 4.78 9.70
N ASP A 42 1.16 4.19 8.61
CA ASP A 42 0.34 3.57 7.56
C ASP A 42 0.18 2.06 7.76
N HIS A 43 0.56 1.51 8.92
CA HIS A 43 0.41 0.07 9.20
C HIS A 43 -1.08 -0.30 9.28
N PRO A 44 -1.53 -1.40 8.63
CA PRO A 44 -2.95 -1.76 8.55
C PRO A 44 -3.62 -2.00 9.91
N GLU A 45 -2.85 -2.48 10.89
CA GLU A 45 -3.31 -2.72 12.26
C GLU A 45 -3.13 -1.52 13.21
N GLY A 46 -2.61 -0.39 12.72
CA GLY A 46 -2.38 0.81 13.53
C GLY A 46 -1.07 0.83 14.35
N HIS A 47 -0.19 -0.16 14.16
CA HIS A 47 1.14 -0.21 14.78
C HIS A 47 2.04 0.91 14.24
N ARG A 48 2.94 1.40 15.08
CA ARG A 48 3.90 2.47 14.75
C ARG A 48 5.32 1.95 14.78
N TYR A 49 5.59 1.02 13.89
CA TYR A 49 6.93 0.50 13.69
C TYR A 49 7.87 1.61 13.21
N VAL A 50 9.07 1.66 13.78
CA VAL A 50 10.16 2.52 13.34
C VAL A 50 11.33 1.64 12.94
N LYS A 51 11.89 1.86 11.75
CA LYS A 51 13.08 1.12 11.31
C LYS A 51 14.25 1.52 12.19
N VAL A 52 14.87 0.56 12.87
CA VAL A 52 16.07 0.78 13.69
C VAL A 52 17.30 0.28 12.95
N LYS A 53 18.46 0.89 13.22
CA LYS A 53 19.74 0.35 12.73
C LYS A 53 20.06 -0.94 13.49
N ASP A 54 20.63 -1.93 12.80
CA ASP A 54 20.88 -3.26 13.38
C ASP A 54 21.86 -3.23 14.57
N ARG A 55 22.63 -2.15 14.74
CA ARG A 55 23.35 -1.82 15.98
C ARG A 55 22.41 -1.14 16.97
N ALA A 56 21.61 -1.93 17.68
CA ALA A 56 20.64 -1.49 18.68
C ALA A 56 21.27 -1.01 20.01
N ASP A 57 22.59 -1.04 20.14
CA ASP A 57 23.28 -0.84 21.43
C ASP A 57 23.51 0.64 21.78
N GLY A 58 23.15 1.56 20.89
CA GLY A 58 23.29 3.00 21.10
C GLY A 58 21.98 3.64 21.55
N PHE A 59 21.93 4.14 22.78
CA PHE A 59 20.93 5.14 23.17
C PHE A 59 21.43 6.54 22.75
N PRO A 60 20.59 7.39 22.13
CA PRO A 60 19.19 7.20 21.80
C PRO A 60 18.97 6.29 20.58
N LEU A 61 17.86 5.55 20.59
CA LEU A 61 17.35 4.84 19.41
C LEU A 61 16.99 5.85 18.32
N ILE A 62 17.87 6.04 17.36
CA ILE A 62 17.58 6.81 16.15
C ILE A 62 16.96 5.83 15.15
N GLY A 63 15.66 5.97 14.96
CA GLY A 63 14.91 5.18 14.00
C GLY A 63 14.31 6.04 12.88
N GLN A 64 14.11 5.43 11.72
CA GLN A 64 13.46 6.06 10.58
C GLN A 64 11.97 5.77 10.63
N SER A 65 11.15 6.81 10.78
CA SER A 65 9.68 6.73 10.77
C SER A 65 9.08 6.87 9.37
N ALA A 66 9.83 7.43 8.41
CA ALA A 66 9.40 7.50 7.02
C ALA A 66 10.58 7.57 6.04
N GLY A 67 10.35 7.12 4.81
CA GLY A 67 11.28 7.28 3.68
C GLY A 67 11.34 6.07 2.76
N TRP A 68 12.08 6.21 1.66
CA TRP A 68 12.27 5.14 0.69
C TRP A 68 13.17 4.05 1.24
N MET A 69 12.69 2.79 1.19
CA MET A 69 13.38 1.64 1.75
C MET A 69 13.26 0.42 0.82
N PRO A 70 14.22 -0.53 0.89
CA PRO A 70 14.09 -1.81 0.21
C PRO A 70 12.89 -2.60 0.75
N ALA A 71 12.14 -3.20 -0.16
CA ALA A 71 11.03 -4.08 0.17
C ALA A 71 10.91 -5.20 -0.86
N THR A 72 10.18 -6.24 -0.50
CA THR A 72 9.84 -7.35 -1.38
C THR A 72 8.34 -7.42 -1.56
N VAL A 73 7.89 -7.51 -2.82
CA VAL A 73 6.47 -7.67 -3.15
C VAL A 73 6.01 -9.04 -2.68
N LEU A 74 4.96 -9.11 -1.86
CA LEU A 74 4.47 -10.37 -1.31
C LEU A 74 3.46 -11.04 -2.24
N GLU A 75 2.61 -10.25 -2.90
CA GLU A 75 1.55 -10.72 -3.78
C GLU A 75 1.68 -10.04 -5.15
N SER A 76 1.44 -10.78 -6.23
CA SER A 76 1.48 -10.22 -7.58
C SER A 76 0.45 -9.09 -7.71
N PHE A 77 0.87 -7.97 -8.27
CA PHE A 77 0.05 -6.78 -8.46
C PHE A 77 -0.28 -6.58 -9.94
N ASP A 78 -1.57 -6.46 -10.25
CA ASP A 78 -2.09 -6.13 -11.58
C ASP A 78 -2.66 -4.69 -11.57
N PRO A 79 -2.05 -3.75 -12.32
CA PRO A 79 -2.56 -2.39 -12.49
C PRO A 79 -4.02 -2.29 -12.91
N ALA A 80 -4.54 -3.27 -13.68
CA ALA A 80 -5.91 -3.23 -14.18
C ALA A 80 -6.96 -3.37 -13.06
N GLY A 81 -6.59 -3.96 -11.92
CA GLY A 81 -7.45 -4.15 -10.75
C GLY A 81 -7.31 -3.07 -9.67
N PHE A 82 -6.46 -2.05 -9.88
CA PHE A 82 -6.19 -1.04 -8.88
C PHE A 82 -7.35 -0.05 -8.71
N VAL A 83 -7.73 0.21 -7.45
CA VAL A 83 -8.74 1.20 -7.07
C VAL A 83 -8.17 2.06 -5.95
N GLU A 84 -7.93 3.35 -6.22
CA GLU A 84 -7.23 4.26 -5.29
C GLU A 84 -7.87 4.30 -3.89
N ALA A 85 -9.20 4.29 -3.83
CA ALA A 85 -9.95 4.34 -2.57
C ALA A 85 -9.96 3.00 -1.79
N ASP A 86 -9.56 1.87 -2.40
CA ASP A 86 -9.56 0.56 -1.75
C ASP A 86 -8.13 0.06 -1.50
N GLN A 87 -7.68 0.15 -0.25
CA GLN A 87 -6.36 -0.32 0.18
C GLN A 87 -6.13 -1.81 -0.07
N ARG A 88 -7.17 -2.63 -0.24
CA ARG A 88 -7.02 -4.06 -0.57
C ARG A 88 -6.48 -4.28 -1.98
N THR A 89 -6.60 -3.26 -2.84
CA THR A 89 -6.07 -3.28 -4.20
C THR A 89 -4.66 -2.70 -4.30
N TRP A 90 -4.08 -2.23 -3.19
CA TRP A 90 -2.73 -1.68 -3.14
C TRP A 90 -1.67 -2.79 -3.13
N ILE A 91 -0.41 -2.41 -3.29
CA ILE A 91 0.69 -3.38 -3.36
C ILE A 91 1.05 -3.83 -1.93
N ARG A 92 0.94 -5.13 -1.66
CA ARG A 92 1.41 -5.72 -0.41
C ARG A 92 2.91 -5.97 -0.47
N VAL A 93 3.68 -5.31 0.38
CA VAL A 93 5.15 -5.43 0.43
C VAL A 93 5.63 -5.78 1.84
N GLN A 94 6.80 -6.39 1.92
CA GLN A 94 7.56 -6.58 3.16
C GLN A 94 8.82 -5.74 3.12
N PHE A 95 8.91 -4.72 3.96
CA PHE A 95 10.14 -3.93 4.11
C PHE A 95 11.20 -4.71 4.86
N SER A 96 12.46 -4.60 4.43
CA SER A 96 13.56 -5.37 5.02
C SER A 96 14.20 -4.71 6.26
N GLY A 97 14.67 -5.56 7.19
CA GLY A 97 15.49 -5.19 8.35
C GLY A 97 14.72 -5.10 9.68
N THR A 98 15.37 -4.67 10.76
CA THR A 98 14.75 -4.64 12.10
C THR A 98 13.86 -3.41 12.33
N PHE A 99 12.65 -3.65 12.83
CA PHE A 99 11.68 -2.62 13.23
C PHE A 99 11.35 -2.73 14.71
N ARG A 100 10.96 -1.60 15.32
CA ARG A 100 10.50 -1.55 16.71
C ARG A 100 9.23 -0.73 16.85
N ASP A 101 8.34 -1.22 17.69
CA ASP A 101 7.14 -0.54 18.17
C ASP A 101 7.14 -0.57 19.70
N THR A 102 6.77 0.53 20.36
CA THR A 102 6.85 0.64 21.82
C THR A 102 5.84 -0.24 22.56
N GLN A 103 4.76 -0.64 21.89
CA GLN A 103 3.68 -1.46 22.42
C GLN A 103 3.81 -2.92 21.98
N HIS A 104 4.32 -3.17 20.77
CA HIS A 104 4.34 -4.49 20.13
C HIS A 104 5.74 -5.13 20.09
N GLY A 105 6.80 -4.40 20.48
CA GLY A 105 8.15 -4.95 20.62
C GLY A 105 9.00 -4.77 19.37
N HIS A 106 9.69 -5.82 18.92
CA HIS A 106 10.57 -5.76 17.75
C HIS A 106 10.28 -6.90 16.79
N CYS A 107 10.48 -6.67 15.50
CA CYS A 107 10.32 -7.66 14.45
C CYS A 107 11.40 -7.52 13.38
N GLU A 108 11.63 -8.61 12.65
CA GLU A 108 12.41 -8.62 11.42
C GLU A 108 11.46 -8.52 10.24
N GLY A 109 11.54 -7.39 9.55
CA GLY A 109 10.62 -7.00 8.49
C GLY A 109 9.28 -6.47 9.01
N VAL A 110 8.61 -5.69 8.16
CA VAL A 110 7.24 -5.24 8.41
C VAL A 110 6.46 -5.28 7.11
N GLU A 111 5.26 -5.86 7.18
CA GLU A 111 4.36 -5.94 6.04
C GLU A 111 3.45 -4.72 6.00
N MET A 112 3.28 -4.14 4.81
CA MET A 112 2.45 -2.96 4.63
C MET A 112 1.78 -2.96 3.26
N MET A 113 0.63 -2.28 3.17
CA MET A 113 -0.01 -1.92 1.91
C MET A 113 0.55 -0.59 1.44
N VAL A 114 1.16 -0.56 0.26
CA VAL A 114 1.79 0.64 -0.29
C VAL A 114 1.10 1.02 -1.60
N HIS A 115 0.73 2.29 -1.69
CA HIS A 115 0.13 2.85 -2.89
C HIS A 115 1.08 2.65 -4.10
N PRO A 116 0.61 2.24 -5.28
CA PRO A 116 1.48 1.94 -6.43
C PRO A 116 2.42 3.08 -6.83
N GLY A 117 1.96 4.34 -6.75
CA GLY A 117 2.78 5.53 -6.99
C GLY A 117 3.91 5.78 -5.96
N LEU A 118 3.97 4.96 -4.90
CA LEU A 118 5.01 4.98 -3.87
C LEU A 118 5.90 3.73 -3.94
N VAL A 119 5.95 3.06 -5.09
CA VAL A 119 6.81 1.91 -5.38
C VAL A 119 7.59 2.17 -6.67
N ARG A 120 8.88 1.86 -6.67
CA ARG A 120 9.81 2.04 -7.81
C ARG A 120 10.81 0.89 -7.91
#